data_AF-A0A6G3ZAE6-F1
#
_entry.id   AF-A0A6G3ZAE6-F1
#
_cell.length_a   1.000
_cell.length_b   1.000
_cell.length_c   1.000
_cell.angle_alpha   90.00
_cell.angle_beta   90.00
_cell.angle_gamma   90.00
#
_symmetry.space_group_name_H-M   'P 1'
#
loop_
_entity.id
_entity.type
_entity.pdbx_description
1 polymer ?
#
loop_
_entity_poly.entity_id
_entity_poly.type
_entity_poly.pdbx_seq_one_letter_code
_entity_poly.pdbx_strand_id
1 'polypeptide(L)'
;MTKDSLAVLILAGGKSQRMGQDKALLELGGIPLLLRTWEIAQTLTPAVWVVTSQRDLYQSVLPDNAQWILEIPPAPDRVLPGPLVAFTNALTYIEATWILLLACDMPALQAD
;
A
#
# COMPACT_ATOMS: atom_id res chain seq x y z
N MET A 1 -17.30 -0.07 -18.12
CA MET A 1 -15.91 -0.13 -17.62
C MET A 1 -15.56 -1.61 -17.55
N THR A 2 -14.49 -2.03 -18.22
CA THR A 2 -14.00 -3.41 -18.12
C THR A 2 -13.43 -3.61 -16.73
N LYS A 3 -13.94 -4.60 -16.00
CA LYS A 3 -13.41 -4.98 -14.69
C LYS A 3 -11.97 -5.49 -14.87
N ASP A 4 -11.01 -4.90 -14.16
CA ASP A 4 -9.64 -5.41 -14.20
C ASP A 4 -9.60 -6.82 -13.59
N SER A 5 -8.88 -7.73 -14.23
CA SER A 5 -8.74 -9.10 -13.72
C SER A 5 -7.92 -9.13 -12.42
N LEU A 6 -6.94 -8.22 -12.29
CA LEU A 6 -6.04 -8.10 -11.16
C LEU A 6 -5.87 -6.63 -10.75
N ALA A 7 -6.06 -6.35 -9.47
CA ALA A 7 -5.61 -5.12 -8.82
C ALA A 7 -4.53 -5.45 -7.77
N VAL A 8 -3.65 -4.49 -7.49
CA VAL A 8 -2.65 -4.59 -6.44
C VAL A 8 -2.98 -3.60 -5.33
N LEU A 9 -2.93 -4.08 -4.09
CA LEU A 9 -3.10 -3.29 -2.89
C LEU A 9 -1.81 -3.30 -2.08
N ILE A 10 -1.16 -2.15 -1.94
CA ILE A 10 0.05 -2.00 -1.14
C ILE A 10 -0.36 -1.42 0.22
N LEU A 11 -0.16 -2.18 1.29
CA LEU A 11 -0.35 -1.70 2.65
C LEU A 11 0.89 -0.93 3.10
N ALA A 12 0.77 0.40 3.16
CA ALA A 12 1.83 1.32 3.54
C ALA A 12 1.51 1.99 4.88
N GLY A 13 2.33 1.68 5.88
CA GLY A 13 2.22 2.26 7.22
C GLY A 13 2.15 1.20 8.32
N GLY A 14 1.70 1.63 9.49
CA GLY A 14 1.72 0.85 10.72
C GLY A 14 2.67 1.47 11.75
N LYS A 15 2.46 1.11 13.02
CA LYS A 15 3.28 1.60 14.13
C LYS A 15 4.67 0.94 14.05
N SER A 16 5.58 1.54 13.29
CA SER A 16 7.01 1.14 13.17
C SER A 16 7.79 1.37 14.48
N GLN A 17 7.24 0.91 15.62
CA GLN A 17 7.71 1.19 16.98
C GLN A 17 9.08 0.61 17.30
N ARG A 18 9.50 -0.46 16.60
CA ARG A 18 10.78 -1.13 16.84
C ARG A 18 11.93 -0.54 16.01
N MET A 19 11.63 0.16 14.91
CA MET A 19 12.63 0.69 13.97
C MET A 19 12.91 2.18 14.15
N GLY A 20 12.07 2.91 14.88
CA GLY A 20 12.24 4.36 15.12
C GLY A 20 12.01 5.26 13.89
N GLN A 21 12.01 4.68 12.69
CA GLN A 21 11.74 5.31 11.40
C GLN A 21 10.64 4.56 10.66
N ASP A 22 9.90 5.27 9.81
CA ASP A 22 8.90 4.66 8.94
C ASP A 22 9.53 3.69 7.95
N LYS A 23 9.14 2.41 8.01
CA LYS A 23 9.68 1.35 7.15
C LYS A 23 9.45 1.61 5.66
N ALA A 24 8.33 2.22 5.28
CA ALA A 24 7.99 2.49 3.89
C ALA A 24 9.00 3.44 3.23
N LEU A 25 9.64 4.29 4.04
CA LEU A 25 10.64 5.27 3.63
C LEU A 25 12.08 4.77 3.77
N LEU A 26 12.32 3.56 4.26
CA LEU A 26 13.66 3.00 4.27
C LEU A 26 14.15 2.82 2.84
N GLU A 27 15.42 3.11 2.62
CA GLU A 27 16.00 3.06 1.29
C GLU A 27 16.84 1.80 1.11
N LEU A 28 16.66 1.16 -0.05
CA LEU A 28 17.55 0.12 -0.53
C LEU A 28 18.22 0.60 -1.82
N GLY A 29 19.53 0.89 -1.73
CA GLY A 29 20.27 1.49 -2.84
C GLY A 29 19.78 2.90 -3.21
N GLY A 30 19.37 3.70 -2.23
CA GLY A 30 18.89 5.07 -2.43
C GLY A 30 17.45 5.20 -2.93
N ILE A 31 16.70 4.09 -3.00
CA ILE A 31 15.29 4.07 -3.44
C ILE A 31 14.41 3.62 -2.27
N PRO A 32 13.37 4.39 -1.89
CA PRO A 32 12.42 4.00 -0.85
C PRO A 32 11.74 2.65 -1.15
N LEU A 33 11.56 1.82 -0.11
CA LEU A 33 10.92 0.50 -0.24
C LEU A 33 9.49 0.59 -0.79
N LEU A 34 8.73 1.62 -0.41
CA LEU A 34 7.40 1.86 -0.95
C LEU A 34 7.43 2.12 -2.46
N LEU A 35 8.37 2.96 -2.94
CA LEU A 35 8.52 3.25 -4.36
C LEU A 35 8.89 1.98 -5.13
N ARG A 36 9.87 1.20 -4.65
CA ARG A 36 10.24 -0.09 -5.25
C ARG A 36 9.05 -1.05 -5.36
N THR A 37 8.27 -1.18 -4.29
CA THR A 37 7.10 -2.06 -4.25
C THR A 37 6.04 -1.59 -5.25
N TRP A 38 5.81 -0.29 -5.34
CA TRP A 38 4.87 0.31 -6.29
C TRP A 38 5.31 0.13 -7.74
N GLU A 39 6.60 0.33 -8.04
CA GLU A 39 7.15 0.13 -9.38
C GLU A 39 7.00 -1.33 -9.83
N ILE A 40 7.28 -2.29 -8.94
CA ILE A 40 7.06 -3.72 -9.22
C ILE A 40 5.58 -4.00 -9.48
N ALA A 41 4.68 -3.50 -8.63
CA ALA A 41 3.24 -3.68 -8.79
C ALA A 41 2.73 -3.14 -10.13
N GLN A 42 3.23 -1.98 -10.56
CA GLN A 42 2.88 -1.34 -11.84
C GLN A 42 3.29 -2.17 -13.06
N THR A 43 4.28 -3.05 -12.94
CA THR A 43 4.63 -3.99 -14.03
C THR A 43 3.57 -5.09 -14.23
N LEU A 44 2.74 -5.36 -13.21
CA LEU A 44 1.73 -6.41 -13.23
C LEU A 44 0.35 -5.91 -13.70
N THR A 45 -0.03 -4.69 -13.28
CA THR A 45 -1.32 -4.08 -13.59
C THR A 45 -1.26 -2.56 -13.38
N PRO A 46 -2.00 -1.74 -14.14
CA PRO A 46 -2.14 -0.32 -13.85
C PRO A 46 -3.03 -0.02 -12.62
N ALA A 47 -3.79 -1.00 -12.13
CA ALA A 47 -4.68 -0.86 -10.99
C ALA A 47 -3.92 -1.08 -9.66
N VAL A 48 -3.08 -0.12 -9.28
CA VAL A 48 -2.24 -0.17 -8.07
C VAL A 48 -2.68 0.89 -7.06
N TRP A 49 -3.11 0.43 -5.89
CA TRP A 49 -3.60 1.29 -4.81
C TRP A 49 -2.69 1.20 -3.59
N VAL A 50 -2.32 2.35 -3.04
CA VAL A 50 -1.57 2.46 -1.78
C VAL A 50 -2.55 2.79 -0.66
N VAL A 51 -2.65 1.89 0.30
CA VAL A 51 -3.46 2.06 1.51
C VAL A 51 -2.60 2.62 2.61
N THR A 52 -2.98 3.78 3.17
CA THR A 52 -2.23 4.41 4.26
C THR A 52 -3.06 5.40 5.05
N SER A 53 -2.69 5.65 6.30
CA SER A 53 -3.17 6.80 7.10
C SER A 53 -2.31 8.06 6.94
N GLN A 54 -1.16 7.98 6.26
CA GLN A 54 -0.14 9.05 6.23
C GLN A 54 0.26 9.43 4.80
N ARG A 55 -0.72 9.70 3.92
CA ARG A 55 -0.45 10.06 2.51
C ARG A 55 0.57 11.20 2.36
N ASP A 56 0.48 12.24 3.20
CA ASP A 56 1.38 13.39 3.11
C ASP A 56 2.86 13.01 3.30
N LEU A 57 3.12 11.94 4.06
CA LEU A 57 4.47 11.42 4.29
C LEU A 57 5.03 10.69 3.07
N TYR A 58 4.16 10.10 2.24
CA TYR A 58 4.56 9.20 1.15
C TYR A 58 4.34 9.81 -0.25
N GLN A 59 3.54 10.85 -0.38
CA GLN A 59 3.22 11.46 -1.68
C GLN A 59 4.45 12.04 -2.38
N SER A 60 5.49 12.43 -1.64
CA SER A 60 6.73 12.95 -2.22
C SER A 60 7.64 11.86 -2.80
N VAL A 61 7.43 10.59 -2.42
CA VAL A 61 8.25 9.46 -2.89
C VAL A 61 7.57 8.64 -3.99
N LEU A 62 6.27 8.84 -4.22
CA LEU A 62 5.53 8.17 -5.28
C LEU A 62 5.19 9.14 -6.41
N PRO A 63 5.04 8.66 -7.67
CA PRO A 63 4.63 9.51 -8.77
C PRO A 63 3.21 10.08 -8.61
N ASP A 64 2.93 11.21 -9.26
CA ASP A 64 1.65 11.93 -9.15
C ASP A 64 0.41 11.10 -9.54
N ASN A 65 0.61 10.05 -10.36
CA ASN A 65 -0.47 9.15 -10.78
C ASN A 65 -0.73 7.99 -9.81
N ALA A 66 -0.02 7.92 -8.68
CA ALA A 66 -0.27 6.91 -7.66
C ALA A 66 -1.70 7.04 -7.10
N GLN A 67 -2.41 5.92 -6.99
CA GLN A 67 -3.76 5.87 -6.44
C GLN A 67 -3.71 5.59 -4.94
N TRP A 68 -4.56 6.25 -4.18
CA TRP A 68 -4.52 6.24 -2.72
C TRP A 68 -5.86 5.84 -2.12
N ILE A 69 -5.81 5.01 -1.08
CA ILE A 69 -6.94 4.74 -0.19
C ILE A 69 -6.50 5.18 1.21
N LEU A 70 -7.19 6.20 1.75
CA LEU A 70 -6.90 6.67 3.09
C LEU A 70 -7.55 5.76 4.12
N GLU A 71 -6.76 5.28 5.08
CA GLU A 71 -7.28 4.55 6.22
C GLU A 71 -8.12 5.48 7.09
N ILE A 72 -9.39 5.11 7.29
CA ILE A 72 -10.25 5.77 8.25
C ILE A 72 -9.94 5.17 9.63
N PRO A 73 -9.59 6.00 10.64
CA PRO A 73 -9.41 5.51 12.00
C PRO A 73 -10.66 4.74 12.43
N PRO A 74 -10.51 3.57 13.08
CA PRO A 74 -11.68 2.86 13.60
C PRO A 74 -12.44 3.76 14.57
N ALA A 75 -13.77 3.67 14.52
CA ALA A 75 -14.62 4.29 15.53
C ALA A 75 -14.18 3.83 16.94
N PRO A 76 -14.38 4.64 17.99
CA PRO A 76 -13.87 4.37 19.33
C PRO A 76 -14.28 3.01 19.93
N ASP A 77 -15.37 2.43 19.40
CA ASP A 77 -15.99 1.18 19.80
C ASP A 77 -15.64 -0.01 18.89
N ARG A 78 -14.92 0.21 17.78
CA ARG A 78 -14.58 -0.83 16.81
C ARG A 78 -13.22 -1.48 17.10
N VAL A 79 -13.25 -2.81 17.00
CA VAL A 79 -12.21 -3.75 17.39
C VAL A 79 -11.02 -3.69 16.43
N LEU A 80 -9.89 -3.28 17.02
CA LEU A 80 -8.48 -3.47 16.65
C LEU A 80 -7.97 -2.85 15.33
N PRO A 81 -7.06 -1.85 15.39
CA PRO A 81 -6.35 -1.37 14.21
C PRO A 81 -5.44 -2.49 13.67
N GLY A 82 -5.27 -2.56 12.35
CA GLY A 82 -4.35 -3.51 11.75
C GLY A 82 -4.51 -3.69 10.24
N PRO A 83 -3.56 -4.40 9.61
CA PRO A 83 -3.51 -4.57 8.15
C PRO A 83 -4.76 -5.25 7.58
N LEU A 84 -5.41 -6.14 8.31
CA LEU A 84 -6.66 -6.79 7.87
C LEU A 84 -7.85 -5.82 7.84
N VAL A 85 -7.92 -4.88 8.78
CA VAL A 85 -8.97 -3.84 8.78
C VAL A 85 -8.74 -2.86 7.64
N ALA A 86 -7.49 -2.44 7.44
CA ALA A 86 -7.11 -1.61 6.29
C ALA A 86 -7.46 -2.31 4.97
N PHE A 87 -7.13 -3.59 4.83
CA PHE A 87 -7.45 -4.39 3.65
C PHE A 87 -8.97 -4.50 3.42
N THR A 88 -9.74 -4.91 4.43
CA THR A 88 -11.20 -5.07 4.29
C THR A 88 -11.92 -3.77 3.95
N ASN A 89 -11.45 -2.62 4.48
CA ASN A 89 -11.96 -1.31 4.09
C ASN A 89 -11.60 -0.99 2.63
N ALA A 90 -10.35 -1.25 2.22
CA ALA A 90 -9.88 -1.01 0.87
C ALA A 90 -10.62 -1.82 -0.20
N LEU A 91 -11.10 -3.04 0.15
CA LEU A 91 -11.92 -3.87 -0.74
C LEU A 91 -13.19 -3.16 -1.24
N THR A 92 -13.70 -2.19 -0.50
CA THR A 92 -14.91 -1.45 -0.90
C THR A 92 -14.68 -0.43 -2.01
N TYR A 93 -13.41 -0.12 -2.32
CA TYR A 93 -13.02 0.86 -3.35
C TYR A 93 -12.56 0.22 -4.66
N ILE A 94 -12.34 -1.10 -4.68
CA ILE A 94 -11.65 -1.78 -5.79
C ILE A 94 -12.58 -2.78 -6.45
N GLU A 95 -12.83 -2.57 -7.75
CA GLU A 95 -13.56 -3.49 -8.60
C GLU A 95 -12.58 -4.37 -9.41
N ALA A 96 -12.11 -5.47 -8.80
CA ALA A 96 -11.24 -6.44 -9.47
C ALA A 96 -11.71 -7.88 -9.21
N THR A 97 -11.26 -8.83 -10.05
CA THR A 97 -11.53 -10.26 -9.82
C THR A 97 -10.55 -10.85 -8.81
N TRP A 98 -9.29 -10.46 -8.93
CA TRP A 98 -8.21 -10.82 -8.03
C TRP A 98 -7.57 -9.59 -7.43
N ILE A 99 -7.13 -9.72 -6.18
CA ILE A 99 -6.36 -8.70 -5.49
C ILE A 99 -5.07 -9.33 -5.00
N LEU A 100 -3.94 -8.78 -5.43
CA LEU A 100 -2.64 -9.05 -4.87
C LEU A 100 -2.39 -8.06 -3.73
N LEU A 101 -2.39 -8.56 -2.51
CA LEU A 101 -2.11 -7.75 -1.32
C LEU A 101 -0.61 -7.81 -1.02
N LEU A 102 0.05 -6.65 -1.01
CA LEU A 102 1.48 -6.50 -0.77
C LEU A 102 1.74 -5.71 0.51
N ALA A 103 2.72 -6.14 1.29
CA ALA A 103 3.34 -5.30 2.31
C ALA A 103 4.39 -4.37 1.66
N CYS A 104 4.59 -3.18 2.21
CA CYS A 104 5.58 -2.23 1.71
C CYS A 104 7.05 -2.54 2.13
N ASP A 105 7.28 -3.54 2.99
CA ASP A 105 8.60 -3.86 3.56
C ASP A 105 9.19 -5.18 3.05
N MET A 106 8.97 -5.49 1.76
CA MET A 106 9.51 -6.68 1.09
C MET A 106 10.72 -6.32 0.19
N PRO A 107 11.95 -6.22 0.73
CA PRO A 107 13.11 -5.71 -0.01
C PRO A 107 13.57 -6.58 -1.18
N ALA A 108 13.22 -7.86 -1.17
CA ALA A 108 13.56 -8.84 -2.20
C ALA A 108 12.36 -9.23 -3.09
N LEU A 109 11.29 -8.42 -3.10
CA LEU A 109 10.14 -8.66 -3.96
C LEU A 109 10.57 -8.64 -5.44
N GLN A 110 10.06 -9.62 -6.19
CA GLN A 110 10.25 -9.77 -7.64
C GLN A 110 8.88 -10.05 -8.29
N ALA A 111 8.79 -9.82 -9.60
CA ALA A 111 7.53 -9.98 -10.35
C ALA A 111 7.33 -11.42 -10.88
N ASP A 112 8.39 -12.24 -10.86
CA ASP A 112 8.51 -13.56 -11.47
C ASP A 112 8.72 -14.70 -10.45
#